data_AF-A0A9Q0D7C7-F1
#
_entry.id   AF-A0A9Q0D7C7-F1
#
_cell.length_a   1.000
_cell.length_b   1.000
_cell.length_c   1.000
_cell.angle_alpha   90.00
_cell.angle_beta   90.00
_cell.angle_gamma   90.00
#
_symmetry.space_group_name_H-M   'P 1'
#
loop_
_entity.id
_entity.type
_entity.pdbx_description
1 polymer ?
#
loop_
_entity_poly.entity_id
_entity_poly.type
_entity_poly.pdbx_seq_one_letter_code
_entity_poly.pdbx_strand_id
1 'polypeptide(L)' 'MTTADVILGGLSVAKEADKYVQELCLEVKASVEGKTNQTYDLFVAMTYRSQTVSGKKYFIKVGHGDPWKP' A
#
# COMPACT_ATOMS: atom_id res chain seq x y z
N MET A 1 1.34 -7.97 -26.15
CA MET A 1 1.42 -7.39 -24.80
C MET A 1 0.85 -8.43 -23.85
N THR A 2 1.69 -9.07 -23.04
CA THR A 2 1.26 -10.10 -22.10
C THR A 2 0.51 -9.40 -20.97
N THR A 3 -0.81 -9.29 -21.10
CA THR A 3 -1.71 -8.98 -20.00
C THR A 3 -1.57 -10.12 -19.01
N ALA A 4 -0.64 -10.00 -18.05
CA ALA A 4 -0.62 -10.88 -16.89
C ALA A 4 -2.02 -10.80 -16.30
N ASP A 5 -2.75 -11.90 -16.46
CA ASP A 5 -4.18 -11.98 -16.33
C ASP A 5 -4.62 -11.37 -15.01
N VAL A 6 -5.61 -10.47 -15.05
CA VAL A 6 -6.24 -9.97 -13.83
C VAL A 6 -7.02 -11.13 -13.23
N ILE A 7 -6.34 -11.96 -12.45
CA ILE A 7 -6.94 -13.10 -11.77
C ILE A 7 -7.86 -12.54 -10.68
N LEU A 8 -9.16 -12.85 -10.75
CA LEU A 8 -10.11 -12.51 -9.69
C LEU A 8 -9.68 -13.22 -8.40
N GLY A 9 -9.49 -12.44 -7.34
CA GLY A 9 -8.93 -12.92 -6.08
C GLY A 9 -7.41 -13.17 -6.11
N GLY A 10 -6.72 -12.98 -7.24
CA GLY A 10 -5.26 -13.08 -7.31
C GLY A 10 -4.57 -11.75 -6.97
N LEU A 11 -3.38 -11.83 -6.34
CA LEU A 11 -2.52 -10.66 -6.16
C LEU A 11 -1.81 -10.32 -7.47
N SER A 12 -1.82 -9.04 -7.84
CA SER A 12 -0.98 -8.53 -8.92
C SER A 12 0.50 -8.67 -8.61
N VAL A 13 1.34 -8.53 -9.63
CA VAL A 13 2.77 -8.26 -9.46
C VAL A 13 2.97 -7.02 -8.59
N ALA A 14 4.06 -7.00 -7.82
CA ALA A 14 4.44 -5.84 -7.02
C ALA A 14 4.83 -4.68 -7.93
N LYS A 15 4.40 -3.48 -7.57
CA LYS A 15 4.70 -2.22 -8.26
C LYS A 15 5.21 -1.20 -7.26
N GLU A 16 6.01 -0.25 -7.71
CA GLU A 16 6.36 0.93 -6.91
C GLU A 16 5.11 1.75 -6.62
N ALA A 17 5.03 2.32 -5.43
CA ALA A 17 3.91 3.17 -5.06
C ALA A 17 3.98 4.47 -5.86
N ASP A 18 2.86 4.82 -6.47
CA ASP A 18 2.67 6.11 -7.14
C ASP A 18 1.98 7.10 -6.19
N LYS A 19 1.76 8.32 -6.69
CA LYS A 19 1.11 9.39 -5.93
C LYS A 19 -0.27 8.98 -5.42
N TYR A 20 -1.04 8.24 -6.23
CA TYR A 20 -2.38 7.79 -5.83
C TYR A 20 -2.32 6.78 -4.69
N VAL A 21 -1.39 5.83 -4.75
CA VAL A 21 -1.19 4.84 -3.67
C VAL A 21 -0.68 5.51 -2.39
N GLN A 22 0.17 6.52 -2.51
CA GLN A 22 0.59 7.35 -1.38
C GLN A 22 -0.60 8.10 -0.74
N GLU A 23 -1.46 8.71 -1.54
CA GLU A 23 -2.66 9.41 -1.06
C GLU A 23 -3.62 8.44 -0.33
N LEU A 24 -3.87 7.26 -0.91
CA LEU A 24 -4.67 6.21 -0.26
C LEU A 24 -4.06 5.76 1.08
N CYS A 25 -2.73 5.67 1.15
CA CYS A 25 -2.01 5.32 2.36
C CYS A 25 -2.16 6.39 3.44
N LEU A 26 -2.11 7.67 3.07
CA LEU A 26 -2.30 8.79 3.99
C LEU A 26 -3.74 8.90 4.49
N GLU A 27 -4.74 8.62 3.64
CA GLU A 27 -6.17 8.62 4.03
C GLU A 27 -6.44 7.66 5.19
N VAL A 28 -5.79 6.49 5.19
CA VAL A 28 -5.97 5.46 6.22
C VAL A 28 -5.01 5.61 7.40
N LYS A 29 -4.06 6.56 7.38
CA LYS A 29 -3.01 6.70 8.41
C LYS A 29 -3.60 6.81 9.82
N ALA A 30 -4.56 7.71 10.03
CA ALA A 30 -5.18 7.89 11.34
C ALA A 30 -5.86 6.61 11.85
N SER A 31 -6.45 5.82 10.95
CA SER A 31 -7.04 4.53 11.29
C SER A 31 -5.98 3.48 11.66
N VAL A 32 -4.81 3.53 11.05
CA VAL A 32 -3.68 2.64 11.41
C VAL A 32 -3.15 3.03 12.78
N GLU A 33 -2.88 4.31 13.02
CA GLU A 33 -2.36 4.83 14.30
C GLU A 33 -3.30 4.52 15.46
N GLY A 34 -4.62 4.68 15.26
CA GLY A 34 -5.61 4.31 16.26
C GLY A 34 -5.68 2.81 16.55
N LYS A 35 -5.46 1.94 15.55
CA LYS A 35 -5.48 0.48 15.71
C LYS A 35 -4.19 -0.07 16.33
N THR A 36 -3.05 0.57 16.05
CA THR A 36 -1.75 0.16 16.59
C THR A 36 -1.40 0.86 17.90
N ASN A 37 -2.16 1.90 18.26
CA ASN A 37 -1.88 2.79 19.40
C ASN A 37 -0.46 3.38 19.33
N GLN A 38 -0.05 3.79 18.12
CA GLN A 38 1.26 4.38 17.80
C GLN A 38 1.07 5.52 16.82
N THR A 39 1.94 6.53 16.87
CA THR A 39 2.01 7.60 15.86
C THR A 39 3.21 7.39 14.95
N TYR A 40 3.07 7.70 13.67
CA TYR A 40 4.14 7.55 12.69
C TYR A 40 4.50 8.90 12.08
N ASP A 41 5.71 9.42 12.37
CA ASP A 41 6.16 10.70 11.83
C ASP A 41 6.35 10.65 10.31
N LEU A 42 6.97 9.58 9.83
CA LEU A 42 7.04 9.24 8.41
C LEU A 42 5.97 8.19 8.08
N PHE A 43 5.32 8.33 6.93
CA PHE A 43 4.37 7.32 6.44
C PHE A 43 4.36 7.31 4.90
N VAL A 44 5.31 6.58 4.33
CA VAL A 44 5.57 6.57 2.88
C VAL A 44 5.28 5.19 2.30
N ALA A 45 4.36 5.13 1.34
CA ALA A 45 4.12 3.95 0.54
C ALA A 45 5.34 3.68 -0.34
N MET A 46 5.88 2.46 -0.26
CA MET A 46 7.07 2.05 -1.03
C MET A 46 6.67 1.21 -2.24
N THR A 47 5.93 0.13 -1.99
CA THR A 47 5.46 -0.79 -3.02
C THR A 47 4.05 -1.25 -2.71
N TYR A 48 3.31 -1.66 -3.74
CA TYR A 48 1.98 -2.21 -3.55
C TYR A 48 1.69 -3.40 -4.47
N ARG A 49 0.70 -4.18 -4.06
CA ARG A 49 -0.03 -5.15 -4.89
C ARG A 49 -1.51 -4.83 -4.82
N SER A 50 -2.26 -5.20 -5.85
CA SER A 50 -3.72 -5.08 -5.86
C SER A 50 -4.38 -6.42 -6.13
N GLN A 51 -5.61 -6.58 -5.66
CA GLN A 51 -6.44 -7.76 -5.86
C GLN A 51 -7.84 -7.32 -6.29
N THR A 52 -8.32 -7.89 -7.40
CA THR A 52 -9.69 -7.63 -7.88
C THR A 52 -10.66 -8.60 -7.20
N VAL A 53 -11.69 -8.07 -6.54
CA VAL A 53 -12.78 -8.81 -5.84
C VAL A 53 -14.11 -8.11 -6.17
N SER A 54 -15.12 -8.10 -5.28
CA SER A 54 -16.24 -7.16 -5.33
C SER A 54 -15.77 -5.73 -5.01
N GLY A 55 -14.91 -5.17 -5.87
CA GLY A 55 -14.10 -3.98 -5.63
C GLY A 55 -12.61 -4.27 -5.83
N LYS A 56 -11.76 -3.42 -5.28
CA LYS A 56 -10.30 -3.59 -5.36
C LYS A 56 -9.69 -3.50 -3.97
N LYS A 57 -8.90 -4.50 -3.59
CA LYS A 57 -8.07 -4.45 -2.37
C LYS A 57 -6.65 -4.05 -2.72
N TYR A 58 -6.05 -3.21 -1.90
CA TYR A 58 -4.66 -2.77 -2.01
C TYR A 58 -3.85 -3.29 -0.83
N PHE A 59 -2.70 -3.88 -1.13
CA PHE A 59 -1.71 -4.34 -0.16
C PHE A 59 -0.49 -3.45 -0.31
N ILE A 60 -0.33 -2.49 0.60
CA ILE A 60 0.69 -1.43 0.50
C ILE A 60 1.75 -1.68 1.57
N LYS A 61 3.01 -1.74 1.15
CA LYS A 61 4.16 -1.74 2.07
C LYS A 61 4.50 -0.30 2.40
N VAL A 62 4.45 0.05 3.68
CA VAL A 62 4.66 1.41 4.18
C VAL A 62 5.96 1.48 4.97
N GLY A 63 6.82 2.44 4.64
CA GLY A 63 7.95 2.86 5.47
C GLY A 63 7.50 3.88 6.50
N HIS A 64 7.79 3.63 7.77
CA HIS A 64 7.29 4.43 8.89
C HIS A 64 8.38 4.92 9.87
N GLY A 65 9.60 5.13 9.37
CA GLY A 65 10.77 5.57 10.13
C GLY A 65 11.85 6.16 9.22
N ASP A 66 13.05 6.38 9.74
CA ASP A 66 14.15 6.99 8.96
C ASP A 66 14.43 6.23 7.65
N PRO A 67 14.37 6.90 6.48
CA PRO A 67 14.60 6.27 5.17
C PRO A 67 16.05 5.79 4.98
N TRP A 68 16.93 6.07 5.94
CA TRP A 68 18.36 5.75 5.91
C TRP A 68 18.81 4.78 7.01
N LYS A 69 17.91 4.25 7.84
CA LYS A 69 18.28 3.12 8.71
C LYS A 69 18.16 1.81 7.92
N PRO A 70 19.29 1.11 7.64
CA PRO A 70 19.28 -0.16 6.93
C PRO A 70 18.57 -1.27 7.72
#